data_AF-A0A1G9XM33-F1
#
_entry.id   AF-A0A1G9XM33-F1
#
_cell.length_a   1.000
_cell.length_b   1.000
_cell.length_c   1.000
_cell.angle_alpha   90.00
_cell.angle_beta   90.00
_cell.angle_gamma   90.00
#
_symmetry.space_group_name_H-M   'P 1'
#
loop_
_entity.id
_entity.type
_entity.pdbx_description
1 polymer ?
#
loop_
_entity_poly.entity_id
_entity_poly.type
_entity_poly.pdbx_seq_one_letter_code
_entity_poly.pdbx_strand_id
1 'polypeptide(L)' 'MVDRWPADAAFQMGDYAAKKGRASWRGKIVGWYRTDLTSLGYAIESHFEPGSVQIYPETAIEAWVPPKAESELE' A
#
# COMPACT_ATOMS: atom_id res chain seq x y z
N MET A 1 -0.03 3.13 22.50
CA MET A 1 -0.34 4.34 21.72
C MET A 1 -0.40 3.89 20.28
N VAL A 2 -1.48 4.16 19.56
CA VAL A 2 -1.51 3.90 18.12
C VAL A 2 -0.68 5.00 17.50
N ASP A 3 0.40 4.66 16.80
CA ASP A 3 1.19 5.67 16.10
C ASP A 3 0.28 6.39 15.12
N ARG A 4 0.24 7.72 15.23
CA ARG A 4 -0.53 8.53 14.30
C ARG A 4 0.09 8.40 12.93
N TRP A 5 -0.75 8.45 11.91
CA TRP A 5 -0.28 8.45 10.54
C TRP A 5 0.64 9.65 10.29
N PRO A 6 1.74 9.50 9.50
CA PRO A 6 2.64 10.61 9.23
C PRO A 6 1.93 11.72 8.44
N ALA A 7 2.19 12.98 8.81
CA ALA A 7 1.57 14.14 8.17
C ALA A 7 2.07 14.39 6.73
N ASP A 8 3.23 13.82 6.39
CA ASP A 8 3.86 13.86 5.07
C ASP A 8 3.52 12.64 4.20
N ALA A 9 2.66 11.73 4.68
CA ALA A 9 2.33 10.51 3.95
C ALA A 9 1.45 10.78 2.73
N ALA A 10 1.93 10.37 1.55
CA ALA A 10 1.17 10.41 0.31
C ALA A 10 0.00 9.42 0.28
N PHE A 11 0.08 8.34 1.06
CA PHE A 11 -0.96 7.31 1.18
C PHE A 11 -1.41 7.15 2.63
N GLN A 12 -2.67 6.79 2.83
CA GLN A 12 -3.31 6.56 4.12
C GLN A 12 -3.73 5.10 4.27
N MET A 13 -4.11 4.71 5.50
CA MET A 13 -4.70 3.40 5.77
C MET A 13 -5.88 3.14 4.83
N GLY A 14 -5.87 1.99 4.14
CA GLY A 14 -6.93 1.56 3.22
C GLY A 14 -6.80 2.06 1.79
N ASP A 15 -5.91 3.01 1.50
CA ASP A 15 -5.59 3.40 0.12
C ASP A 15 -5.03 2.22 -0.65
N TYR A 16 -5.20 2.24 -1.97
CA TYR A 16 -4.68 1.20 -2.84
C TYR A 16 -3.42 1.68 -3.57
N ALA A 17 -2.40 0.84 -3.54
CA ALA A 17 -1.12 1.12 -4.19
C ALA A 17 -0.56 -0.12 -4.87
N ALA A 18 0.26 0.11 -5.88
CA ALA A 18 1.02 -0.89 -6.60
C ALA A 18 2.50 -0.56 -6.59
N LYS A 19 3.35 -1.58 -6.58
CA LYS A 19 4.78 -1.43 -6.78
C LYS A 19 5.05 -1.01 -8.22
N LYS A 20 5.88 0.03 -8.40
CA LYS A 20 6.36 0.47 -9.71
C LYS A 20 7.21 -0.60 -10.40
N GLY A 21 7.14 -0.62 -11.73
CA GLY A 21 7.94 -1.48 -12.59
C GLY A 21 7.29 -2.83 -12.87
N ARG A 22 8.10 -3.86 -13.19
CA ARG A 22 7.61 -5.18 -13.65
C ARG A 22 7.10 -6.11 -12.54
N ALA A 23 7.22 -5.72 -11.27
CA ALA A 23 6.88 -6.58 -10.15
C ALA A 23 5.39 -6.45 -9.79
N SER A 24 4.69 -7.57 -9.64
CA SER A 24 3.23 -7.63 -9.57
C SER A 24 2.63 -7.44 -8.16
N TRP A 25 3.25 -6.65 -7.27
CA TRP A 25 2.67 -6.42 -5.95
C TRP A 25 1.72 -5.23 -5.96
N ARG A 26 0.47 -5.43 -5.55
CA ARG A 26 -0.54 -4.38 -5.44
C ARG A 26 -1.66 -4.76 -4.48
N GLY A 27 -2.18 -3.79 -3.77
CA GLY A 27 -3.26 -3.97 -2.83
C GLY A 27 -3.41 -2.81 -1.86
N LYS A 28 -3.88 -3.08 -0.65
CA LYS A 28 -4.25 -2.05 0.33
C LYS A 28 -3.08 -1.69 1.22
N ILE A 29 -2.94 -0.40 1.51
CA ILE A 29 -2.06 0.11 2.54
C ILE A 29 -2.61 -0.29 3.90
N VAL A 30 -1.83 -1.04 4.66
CA VAL A 30 -2.21 -1.57 5.99
C VAL A 30 -1.28 -1.11 7.11
N GLY A 31 -0.28 -0.28 6.78
CA GLY A 31 0.64 0.28 7.75
C GLY A 31 1.74 1.10 7.08
N TRP A 32 2.57 1.70 7.91
CA TRP A 32 3.73 2.48 7.49
C TRP A 32 4.94 2.14 8.34
N TYR A 33 6.12 2.47 7.85
CA TYR A 33 7.37 2.31 8.58
C TYR A 33 8.36 3.43 8.24
N ARG A 34 9.36 3.60 9.11
CA ARG A 34 10.51 4.47 8.90
C ARG A 34 11.76 3.78 9.40
N THR A 35 12.86 3.98 8.68
CA THR A 35 14.21 3.55 9.07
C THR A 35 15.20 4.63 8.70
N ASP A 36 16.46 4.49 9.13
CA ASP A 36 17.53 5.41 8.72
C ASP A 36 17.73 5.46 7.20
N LEU A 37 17.43 4.34 6.50
CA LEU A 37 17.53 4.25 5.04
C LEU A 37 16.23 4.68 4.33
N THR A 38 15.07 4.42 4.93
CA THR A 38 13.75 4.67 4.33
C THR A 38 13.00 5.71 5.15
N SER A 39 13.05 6.97 4.70
CA SER A 39 12.42 8.09 5.40
C SER A 39 10.90 7.95 5.53
N LEU A 40 10.25 7.24 4.60
CA LEU A 40 8.87 6.77 4.69
C LEU A 40 8.65 5.58 3.75
N GLY A 41 8.03 4.53 4.28
CA GLY A 41 7.58 3.38 3.51
C GLY A 41 6.27 2.83 4.02
N TYR A 42 5.66 1.95 3.24
CA TYR A 42 4.32 1.43 3.47
C TYR A 42 4.30 -0.09 3.46
N ALA A 43 3.45 -0.65 4.31
CA ALA A 43 3.05 -2.05 4.26
C ALA A 43 1.82 -2.18 3.36
N ILE A 44 1.91 -3.03 2.35
CA ILE A 44 0.85 -3.29 1.38
C ILE A 44 0.42 -4.75 1.52
N GLU A 45 -0.81 -4.95 1.98
CA GLU A 45 -1.49 -6.25 1.92
C GLU A 45 -1.90 -6.52 0.47
N SER A 46 -1.58 -7.70 -0.04
CA SER A 46 -1.89 -8.11 -1.40
C SER A 46 -3.40 -8.16 -1.65
N HIS A 47 -3.84 -7.59 -2.77
CA HIS A 47 -5.22 -7.73 -3.21
C HIS A 47 -5.55 -9.15 -3.69
N PHE A 48 -4.56 -9.88 -4.21
CA PHE A 48 -4.76 -11.21 -4.82
C PHE A 48 -4.47 -12.35 -3.83
N GLU A 49 -3.75 -12.06 -2.75
CA GLU A 49 -3.34 -13.04 -1.73
C GLU A 49 -3.63 -12.46 -0.33
N PRO A 50 -4.91 -12.43 0.11
CA PRO A 50 -5.30 -11.83 1.38
C PRO A 50 -4.49 -12.37 2.57
N GLY A 51 -4.08 -11.48 3.49
CA GLY A 51 -3.19 -11.79 4.60
C GLY A 51 -1.69 -11.72 4.27
N SER A 52 -1.30 -11.75 2.99
CA SER A 52 0.10 -11.58 2.59
C SER A 52 0.47 -10.11 2.52
N VAL A 53 1.53 -9.71 3.25
CA VAL A 53 1.99 -8.32 3.34
C VAL A 53 3.44 -8.21 2.88
N GLN A 54 3.74 -7.19 2.07
CA GLN A 54 5.11 -6.76 1.79
C GLN A 54 5.28 -5.27 2.08
N ILE A 55 6.52 -4.83 2.25
CA ILE A 55 6.86 -3.45 2.55
C ILE A 55 7.69 -2.83 1.42
N TYR A 56 7.40 -1.56 1.11
CA TYR A 56 8.14 -0.81 0.09
C TYR A 56 8.35 0.65 0.52
N PRO A 57 9.47 1.28 0.11
CA PRO A 57 9.62 2.72 0.20
C PRO A 57 8.52 3.45 -0.60
N GLU A 58 8.10 4.63 -0.14
CA GLU A 58 7.10 5.46 -0.85
C GLU A 58 7.45 5.66 -2.33
N THR A 59 8.73 5.89 -2.61
CA THR A 59 9.24 6.15 -3.97
C THR A 59 9.06 4.98 -4.92
N ALA A 60 8.92 3.75 -4.39
CA ALA A 60 8.80 2.52 -5.15
C ALA A 60 7.35 2.13 -5.46
N ILE A 61 6.36 2.90 -5.00
CA ILE A 61 4.94 2.60 -5.19
C ILE A 61 4.19 3.76 -5.85
N GLU A 62 3.05 3.45 -6.44
CA GLU A 62 2.14 4.41 -7.06
C GLU A 62 0.68 4.06 -6.73
N ALA A 63 -0.21 5.06 -6.84
CA ALA A 63 -1.63 4.84 -6.62
C ALA A 63 -2.17 3.80 -7.60
N TRP A 64 -2.97 2.87 -7.09
CA TRP A 64 -3.58 1.82 -7.88
C TRP A 64 -5.07 1.78 -7.59
N VAL A 65 -5.88 1.52 -8.61
CA VAL A 65 -7.32 1.33 -8.43
C VAL A 65 -7.60 -0.16 -8.64
N PRO A 66 -8.19 -0.85 -7.65
CA PRO A 66 -8.61 -2.23 -7.85
C PRO A 66 -9.68 -2.27 -8.95
N PRO A 67 -9.67 -3.28 -9.83
CA PRO A 67 -10.80 -3.49 -10.73
C PRO A 67 -12.08 -3.64 -9.88
N LYS A 68 -13.18 -3.04 -10.34
CA LYS A 68 -14.48 -3.20 -9.68
C LYS A 68 -14.80 -4.69 -9.59
N ALA A 69 -15.25 -5.13 -8.42
CA ALA A 69 -15.76 -6.48 -8.28
C ALA A 69 -17.02 -6.60 -9.16
N GLU A 70 -17.15 -7.70 -9.90
CA GLU A 70 -18.31 -7.96 -10.76
C GLU A 70 -19.65 -7.98 -9.97
N SER A 71 -19.60 -8.05 -8.63
CA SER A 71 -20.75 -7.98 -7.73
C SER A 71 -21.40 -6.60 -7.57
N GLU A 72 -20.85 -5.53 -8.16
CA GLU A 72 -21.47 -4.18 -8.18
C GLU A 72 -22.21 -3.87 -9.50
N LEU A 73 -22.39 -4.88 -10.37
CA LEU A 73 -23.09 -4.78 -11.66
C LEU A 73 -24.48 -5.45 -11.68
N GLU A 74 -24.98 -5.92 -10.54
CA GLU A 74 -26.35 -6.42 -10.31
C GLU A 74 -27.04 -5.62 -9.20
#